data_AF-A0A5C9AIA7-F1
#
_entry.id   AF-A0A5C9AIA7-F1
#
_cell.length_a   1.000
_cell.length_b   1.000
_cell.length_c   1.000
_cell.angle_alpha   90.00
_cell.angle_beta   90.00
_cell.angle_gamma   90.00
#
_symmetry.space_group_name_H-M   'P 1'
#
loop_
_entity.id
_entity.type
_entity.pdbx_description
1 polymer ?
#
loop_
_entity_poly.entity_id
_entity_poly.type
_entity_poly.pdbx_seq_one_letter_code
_entity_poly.pdbx_strand_id
1 'polypeptide(L)' 'MQEGQNRKTSSLSILAIAGVEPYQEKPGEEYMNEAQLAHFRRILEAWRNQLRDEVDRTVTHMQDEAANFP' A
#
# COMPACT_ATOMS: atom_id res chain seq x y z
N MET A 1 1.03 -33.49 -0.75
CA MET A 1 2.02 -32.40 -0.66
C MET A 1 1.40 -31.22 -1.36
N GLN A 2 0.98 -30.19 -0.63
CA GLN A 2 0.31 -29.03 -1.25
C GLN A 2 1.38 -28.13 -1.85
N GLU A 3 1.29 -27.93 -3.16
CA GLU A 3 2.17 -27.05 -3.93
C GLU A 3 2.11 -25.64 -3.36
N GLY A 4 3.30 -25.06 -3.15
CA GLY A 4 3.46 -23.73 -2.57
C GLY A 4 2.70 -22.70 -3.39
N GLN A 5 1.72 -22.06 -2.77
CA GLN A 5 1.01 -20.93 -3.33
C GLN A 5 2.02 -19.83 -3.67
N ASN A 6 2.36 -19.74 -4.96
CA ASN A 6 3.06 -18.61 -5.54
C ASN A 6 2.18 -17.37 -5.34
N ARG A 7 2.44 -16.59 -4.29
CA ARG A 7 1.79 -15.31 -4.04
C ARG A 7 2.21 -14.32 -5.13
N LYS A 8 1.56 -14.40 -6.29
CA LYS A 8 1.69 -13.43 -7.39
C LYS A 8 1.06 -12.08 -7.02
N THR A 9 1.44 -11.43 -5.92
CA THR A 9 0.90 -10.10 -5.57
C THR A 9 1.80 -9.38 -4.55
N SER A 10 2.98 -8.88 -4.95
CA SER A 10 3.69 -7.87 -4.12
C SER A 10 3.43 -6.43 -4.60
N SER A 11 3.29 -6.22 -5.91
CA SER A 11 2.87 -4.93 -6.48
C SER A 11 1.36 -4.72 -6.43
N LEU A 12 0.58 -5.79 -6.63
CA LEU A 12 -0.88 -5.75 -6.65
C LEU A 12 -1.49 -5.36 -5.29
N SER A 13 -0.83 -5.64 -4.17
CA SER A 13 -1.31 -5.20 -2.86
C SER A 13 -1.26 -3.68 -2.73
N ILE A 14 -0.11 -3.05 -3.03
CA ILE A 14 0.06 -1.60 -2.90
C ILE A 14 -0.81 -0.84 -3.90
N LEU A 15 -0.93 -1.35 -5.13
CA LEU A 15 -1.83 -0.77 -6.13
C LEU A 15 -3.31 -0.88 -5.71
N ALA A 16 -3.71 -2.02 -5.12
CA ALA A 16 -5.05 -2.19 -4.57
C ALA A 16 -5.32 -1.23 -3.39
N ILE A 17 -4.36 -1.04 -2.49
CA ILE A 17 -4.44 -0.05 -1.39
C ILE A 17 -4.67 1.36 -1.94
N ALA A 18 -3.97 1.71 -3.02
CA ALA A 18 -4.09 3.02 -3.66
C ALA A 18 -5.31 3.17 -4.58
N GLY A 19 -6.04 2.08 -4.83
CA GLY A 19 -7.16 2.03 -5.75
C GLY A 19 -6.77 2.48 -7.17
N VAL A 20 -5.61 2.03 -7.65
CA VAL A 20 -5.12 2.33 -9.01
C VAL A 20 -4.73 1.05 -9.74
N GLU A 21 -4.87 1.08 -11.06
CA GLU A 21 -4.37 0.05 -11.96
C GLU A 21 -2.92 0.33 -12.37
N PRO A 22 -2.13 -0.66 -12.82
CA PRO A 22 -0.77 -0.44 -13.31
C PRO A 22 -0.71 0.61 -14.42
N TYR A 23 0.14 1.64 -14.24
CA TYR A 23 0.34 2.69 -15.26
C TYR A 23 0.80 2.08 -16.59
N GLN A 24 0.18 2.53 -17.68
CA GLN A 24 0.54 2.14 -19.04
C GLN A 24 1.25 3.30 -19.71
N GLU A 25 2.56 3.14 -19.94
CA GLU A 25 3.36 4.13 -20.63
C GLU A 25 2.93 4.29 -22.10
N LYS A 26 3.07 5.50 -22.64
CA LYS A 26 2.80 5.77 -24.06
C LYS A 26 4.10 5.79 -24.87
N PRO A 27 4.07 5.43 -26.16
CA PRO A 27 5.25 5.58 -27.01
C PRO A 27 5.75 7.02 -27.05
N GLY A 28 7.04 7.22 -26.77
CA GLY A 28 7.66 8.55 -26.72
C GLY A 28 7.25 9.40 -25.52
N GLU A 29 6.64 8.81 -24.51
CA GLU A 29 6.30 9.51 -23.27
C GLU A 29 7.56 9.91 -22.50
N GLU A 30 7.64 11.20 -22.12
CA GLU A 30 8.74 11.69 -21.30
C GLU A 30 8.66 11.09 -19.90
N TYR A 31 9.80 10.59 -19.43
CA TYR A 31 9.94 10.04 -18.09
C TYR A 31 9.65 11.13 -17.03
N MET A 32 8.88 10.76 -16.00
CA MET A 32 8.47 11.66 -14.90
C MET A 32 7.68 12.88 -15.35
N ASN A 33 6.87 12.73 -16.41
CA ASN A 33 5.85 13.72 -16.73
C ASN A 33 4.78 13.84 -15.62
N GLU A 34 3.91 14.84 -15.74
CA GLU A 34 2.88 15.13 -14.75
C GLU A 34 1.92 13.95 -14.48
N ALA A 35 1.58 13.16 -15.49
CA ALA A 35 0.69 12.01 -15.34
C ALA A 35 1.36 10.85 -14.58
N GLN A 36 2.63 10.56 -14.87
CA GLN A 36 3.42 9.57 -14.13
C GLN A 36 3.63 10.01 -12.67
N LEU A 37 3.98 11.27 -12.44
CA LEU A 37 4.16 11.82 -11.10
C LEU A 37 2.86 11.78 -10.28
N ALA A 38 1.73 12.13 -10.89
CA ALA A 38 0.43 12.04 -10.24
C ALA A 38 0.08 10.60 -9.85
N HIS A 39 0.37 9.63 -10.72
CA HIS A 39 0.17 8.21 -10.44
C HIS A 39 1.01 7.73 -9.25
N PHE A 40 2.32 7.97 -9.26
CA PHE A 40 3.20 7.60 -8.16
C PHE A 40 2.84 8.31 -6.85
N ARG A 41 2.48 9.61 -6.92
CA ARG A 41 2.05 10.36 -5.75
C ARG A 41 0.86 9.71 -5.06
N ARG A 42 -0.16 9.32 -5.83
CA ARG A 42 -1.35 8.65 -5.29
C ARG A 42 -1.00 7.32 -4.61
N ILE A 43 -0.10 6.54 -5.22
CA ILE A 43 0.38 5.28 -4.64
C ILE A 43 1.09 5.54 -3.30
N LEU A 44 2.03 6.48 -3.27
CA LEU A 44 2.83 6.79 -2.09
C LEU A 44 1.98 7.38 -0.95
N GLU A 45 1.01 8.24 -1.27
CA GLU A 45 0.10 8.82 -0.27
C GLU A 45 -0.80 7.75 0.35
N ALA A 46 -1.38 6.86 -0.47
CA ALA A 46 -2.20 5.76 0.03
C ALA A 46 -1.38 4.80 0.90
N TRP A 47 -0.17 4.44 0.46
CA TRP A 47 0.71 3.56 1.22
C TRP A 47 1.13 4.19 2.55
N ARG A 48 1.49 5.49 2.54
CA ARG A 48 1.78 6.25 3.77
C ARG A 48 0.60 6.25 4.74
N ASN A 49 -0.62 6.45 4.24
CA ASN A 49 -1.81 6.50 5.10
C ASN A 49 -2.09 5.13 5.74
N GLN A 50 -2.00 4.04 4.97
CA GLN A 50 -2.14 2.69 5.53
C GLN A 50 -1.11 2.43 6.64
N LEU A 51 0.15 2.81 6.43
CA LEU A 51 1.19 2.65 7.46
C LEU A 51 0.85 3.43 8.73
N ARG A 52 0.26 4.62 8.62
CA ARG A 52 -0.18 5.40 9.78
C ARG A 52 -1.35 4.73 10.50
N ASP A 53 -2.34 4.24 9.75
CA ASP A 53 -3.49 3.55 10.32
C ASP A 53 -3.09 2.24 11.04
N GLU A 54 -2.11 1.51 10.51
CA GLU A 54 -1.57 0.29 11.13
C GLU A 54 -0.81 0.59 12.43
N VAL A 55 -0.06 1.70 12.48
CA VAL A 55 0.58 2.18 13.71
C VAL A 55 -0.46 2.54 14.75
N ASP A 56 -1.49 3.32 14.39
CA ASP A 56 -2.54 3.75 15.31
C ASP A 56 -3.28 2.55 15.92
N ARG A 57 -3.62 1.54 15.10
CA ARG A 57 -4.25 0.29 15.59
C ARG A 57 -3.37 -0.47 16.58
N THR A 58 -2.06 -0.52 16.32
CA THR A 58 -1.11 -1.21 17.19
C THR A 58 -1.02 -0.53 18.55
N VAL A 59 -1.02 0.81 18.57
CA VAL A 59 -1.04 1.59 19.82
C VAL A 59 -2.31 1.32 20.61
N THR A 60 -3.49 1.36 19.98
CA THR A 60 -4.76 1.05 20.64
C THR A 60 -4.77 -0.36 21.23
N HIS A 61 -4.30 -1.36 20.47
CA HIS A 61 -4.24 -2.74 20.94
C HIS A 61 -3.34 -2.90 22.18
N MET A 62 -2.16 -2.28 22.18
CA MET A 62 -1.26 -2.31 23.34
C MET A 62 -1.84 -1.58 24.56
N GLN A 63 -2.62 -0.51 24.36
CA GLN A 63 -3.29 0.22 25.44
C GLN A 63 -4.42 -0.61 26.07
N ASP A 64 -5.24 -1.26 25.26
CA ASP A 64 -6.33 -2.11 25.72
C ASP A 64 -5.81 -3.33 26.50
N GLU A 65 -4.69 -3.93 26.07
CA GLU A 65 -4.05 -5.03 26.82
C GLU A 65 -3.47 -4.55 28.16
N ALA A 66 -2.87 -3.35 28.21
CA ALA A 66 -2.33 -2.78 29.45
C ALA A 66 -3.42 -2.33 30.44
N ALA A 67 -4.60 -1.93 29.95
CA ALA A 67 -5.72 -1.48 30.78
C ALA A 67 -6.53 -2.63 31.40
N ASN A 68 -6.35 -3.87 30.91
CA ASN A 68 -7.04 -5.07 31.39
C ASN A 68 -6.24 -5.88 32.44
N PHE A 69 -5.25 -5.27 33.10
CA PHE A 69 -4.62 -5.87 34.28
C PHE A 69 -5.58 -5.83 35.49
N PRO A 70 -5.71 -6.91 36.28
CA PRO A 70 -6.51 -6.91 37.52
C PRO A 70 -5.94 -6.01 38.61
#